data_AF-A0A3L8BX65-F1
#
_entry.id   AF-A0A3L8BX65-F1
#
_cell.length_a   1.000
_cell.length_b   1.000
_cell.length_c   1.000
_cell.angle_alpha   90.00
_cell.angle_beta   90.00
_cell.angle_gamma   90.00
#
_symmetry.space_group_name_H-M   'P 1'
#
loop_
_entity.id
_entity.type
_entity.pdbx_description
1 polymer ?
#
loop_
_entity_poly.entity_id
_entity_poly.type
_entity_poly.pdbx_seq_one_letter_code
_entity_poly.pdbx_strand_id
1 'polypeptide(L)'
;MHDNRAAAEPSWVIWNLTLGLRDIVFIGEVETRACGRQAWLEEPYDMVGPFSLDDLEASGCIRFEACVVMSLQRWQREQAELRRQARINRHEYQERVAEAFARFNTRRGHQQQTGQPQQKHSSLSRDKQHRALLGLPVEGELAITQIKLAYRRLAQKAHPDVGGSQQRFVEITEARDGLLAQARR
;
A
#
# COMPACT_ATOMS: atom_id res chain seq x y z
N MET A 1 -12.70 38.08 14.16
CA MET A 1 -12.84 37.99 12.69
C MET A 1 -11.64 37.17 12.20
N HIS A 2 -11.78 35.85 12.12
CA HIS A 2 -10.79 34.99 11.46
C HIS A 2 -11.48 34.42 10.23
N ASP A 3 -10.88 34.74 9.10
CA ASP A 3 -11.49 34.68 7.79
C ASP A 3 -11.72 33.24 7.32
N ASN A 4 -12.78 33.11 6.57
CA ASN A 4 -13.33 31.89 6.02
C ASN A 4 -12.51 31.47 4.79
N ARG A 5 -11.70 30.41 4.91
CA ARG A 5 -11.23 29.67 3.73
C ARG A 5 -10.95 28.21 4.05
N ALA A 6 -11.97 27.51 4.56
CA ALA A 6 -12.12 26.08 4.25
C ALA A 6 -12.48 25.97 2.77
N ALA A 7 -11.54 26.29 1.87
CA ALA A 7 -11.60 25.79 0.51
C ALA A 7 -11.44 24.28 0.69
N ALA A 8 -12.56 23.56 0.72
CA ALA A 8 -12.58 22.12 0.77
C ALA A 8 -11.55 21.63 -0.26
N GLU A 9 -10.43 21.08 0.22
CA GLU A 9 -9.45 20.51 -0.69
C GLU A 9 -10.19 19.52 -1.59
N PRO A 10 -9.90 19.51 -2.90
CA PRO A 10 -10.61 18.64 -3.82
C PRO A 10 -10.51 17.21 -3.30
N SER A 11 -11.64 16.66 -2.84
CA SER A 11 -11.73 15.29 -2.39
C SER A 11 -11.64 14.39 -3.62
N TRP A 12 -10.57 13.62 -3.72
CA TRP A 12 -10.33 12.70 -4.82
C TRP A 12 -10.95 11.34 -4.50
N VAL A 13 -11.19 10.53 -5.53
CA VAL A 13 -11.66 9.16 -5.39
C VAL A 13 -10.53 8.23 -5.76
N ILE A 14 -10.18 7.31 -4.86
CA ILE A 14 -9.35 6.15 -5.22
C ILE A 14 -10.27 4.97 -5.51
N TRP A 15 -10.07 4.35 -6.68
CA TRP A 15 -10.78 3.16 -7.11
C TRP A 15 -9.80 2.03 -7.38
N ASN A 16 -9.95 0.92 -6.68
CA ASN A 16 -9.18 -0.30 -6.95
C ASN A 16 -9.85 -1.09 -8.08
N LEU A 17 -9.21 -1.18 -9.24
CA LEU A 17 -9.71 -1.88 -10.43
C LEU A 17 -9.84 -3.39 -10.23
N THR A 18 -9.06 -3.97 -9.34
CA THR A 18 -9.04 -5.41 -9.07
C THR A 18 -10.09 -5.81 -8.03
N LEU A 19 -10.15 -5.05 -6.94
CA LEU A 19 -11.04 -5.34 -5.81
C LEU A 19 -12.38 -4.63 -5.94
N GLY A 20 -12.54 -3.63 -6.80
CA GLY A 20 -13.77 -2.84 -6.90
C GLY A 20 -14.10 -2.06 -5.62
N LEU A 21 -13.07 -1.64 -4.88
CA LEU A 21 -13.19 -0.85 -3.66
C LEU A 21 -13.04 0.63 -4.01
N ARG A 22 -13.94 1.46 -3.48
CA ARG A 22 -13.93 2.91 -3.63
C ARG A 22 -13.69 3.55 -2.28
N ASP A 23 -12.75 4.48 -2.22
CA ASP A 23 -12.59 5.36 -1.06
C ASP A 23 -12.42 6.83 -1.49
N ILE A 24 -12.67 7.75 -0.57
CA ILE A 24 -12.40 9.19 -0.73
C ILE A 24 -11.05 9.47 -0.10
N VAL A 25 -10.18 10.15 -0.85
CA VAL A 25 -8.80 10.42 -0.45
C VAL A 25 -8.47 11.88 -0.65
N PHE A 26 -7.52 12.36 0.14
CA PHE A 26 -6.97 13.70 0.06
C PHE A 26 -5.53 13.64 -0.45
N ILE A 27 -5.06 14.76 -0.98
CA ILE A 27 -3.65 14.92 -1.32
C ILE A 27 -2.92 15.19 0.00
N GLY A 28 -1.91 14.38 0.31
CA GLY A 28 -1.08 14.54 1.49
C GLY A 28 0.17 15.35 1.14
N GLU A 29 1.32 14.68 1.15
CA GLU A 29 2.61 15.29 0.86
C GLU A 29 2.69 15.77 -0.60
N VAL A 30 3.15 17.01 -0.82
CA VAL A 30 3.40 17.58 -2.15
C VAL A 30 4.82 18.13 -2.21
N GLU A 31 5.62 17.59 -3.11
CA GLU A 31 6.96 18.06 -3.41
C GLU A 31 6.97 18.81 -4.75
N THR A 32 7.46 20.06 -4.74
CA THR A 32 7.68 20.80 -5.98
C THR A 32 9.08 20.53 -6.50
N ARG A 33 9.18 19.97 -7.70
CA ARG A 33 10.45 19.69 -8.38
C ARG A 33 10.52 20.42 -9.71
N ALA A 34 11.69 20.43 -10.35
CA ALA A 34 11.87 21.04 -11.67
C ALA A 34 10.94 20.45 -12.76
N CYS A 35 10.45 19.23 -12.55
CA CYS A 35 9.51 18.54 -13.43
C CYS A 35 8.02 18.76 -13.08
N GLY A 36 7.70 19.63 -12.11
CA GLY A 36 6.33 19.91 -11.67
C GLY A 36 6.04 19.49 -10.22
N ARG A 37 4.77 19.51 -9.84
CA ARG A 37 4.32 19.11 -8.49
C ARG A 37 4.12 17.59 -8.43
N GLN A 38 4.93 16.92 -7.61
CA GLN A 38 4.73 15.52 -7.27
C GLN A 38 3.97 15.40 -5.97
N ALA A 39 2.97 14.52 -5.93
CA ALA A 39 2.12 14.34 -4.76
C ALA A 39 2.00 12.87 -4.35
N TRP A 40 1.66 12.70 -3.08
CA TRP A 40 1.22 11.45 -2.46
C TRP A 40 -0.18 11.66 -1.89
N LEU A 41 -0.94 10.57 -1.74
CA LEU A 41 -2.19 10.64 -1.00
C LEU A 41 -1.93 10.79 0.51
N GLU A 42 -2.94 11.24 1.24
CA GLU A 42 -2.94 11.24 2.70
C GLU A 42 -3.08 9.81 3.26
N GLU A 43 -2.73 9.62 4.54
CA GLU A 43 -2.99 8.38 5.27
C GLU A 43 -4.46 7.95 5.15
N PRO A 44 -4.76 6.65 4.95
CA PRO A 44 -3.84 5.51 5.00
C PRO A 44 -3.14 5.19 3.66
N TYR A 45 -3.21 6.08 2.68
CA TYR A 45 -2.73 5.86 1.31
C TYR A 45 -1.43 6.60 0.96
N ASP A 46 -0.63 7.01 1.95
CA ASP A 46 0.65 7.72 1.80
C ASP A 46 1.73 6.99 0.97
N MET A 47 1.49 5.71 0.68
CA MET A 47 2.26 4.88 -0.26
C MET A 47 1.87 5.04 -1.73
N VAL A 48 0.72 5.66 -2.01
CA VAL A 48 0.21 5.93 -3.36
C VAL A 48 0.81 7.24 -3.84
N GLY A 49 1.91 7.10 -4.58
CA GLY A 49 2.74 8.19 -5.10
C GLY A 49 4.21 7.75 -5.21
N PRO A 50 5.09 8.59 -5.77
CA PRO A 50 4.80 9.91 -6.32
C PRO A 50 3.98 9.84 -7.61
N PHE A 51 3.04 10.78 -7.78
CA PHE A 51 2.36 11.04 -9.05
C PHE A 51 2.34 12.54 -9.35
N SER A 52 2.15 12.90 -10.62
CA SER A 52 2.03 14.30 -11.04
C SER A 52 0.68 14.87 -10.60
N LEU A 53 0.70 15.84 -9.68
CA LEU A 53 -0.51 16.54 -9.24
C LEU A 53 -1.08 17.42 -10.36
N ASP A 54 -0.20 18.03 -11.15
CA ASP A 54 -0.57 18.84 -12.30
C ASP A 54 -1.35 18.01 -13.34
N ASP A 55 -0.89 16.78 -13.62
CA ASP A 55 -1.60 15.88 -14.53
C ASP A 55 -2.93 15.38 -13.96
N LEU A 56 -2.98 15.11 -12.65
CA LEU A 56 -4.22 14.73 -11.98
C LEU A 56 -5.27 15.83 -12.05
N GLU A 57 -4.87 17.09 -11.82
CA GLU A 57 -5.75 18.25 -11.93
C GLU A 57 -6.18 18.50 -13.39
N ALA A 58 -5.27 18.39 -14.36
CA ALA A 58 -5.56 18.66 -15.77
C ALA A 58 -6.42 17.57 -16.44
N SER A 59 -6.13 16.29 -16.17
CA SER A 59 -6.82 15.15 -16.80
C SER A 59 -8.00 14.62 -15.98
N GLY A 60 -8.06 14.97 -14.70
CA GLY A 60 -9.05 14.47 -13.75
C GLY A 60 -8.88 13.00 -13.37
N CYS A 61 -7.82 12.32 -13.82
CA CYS A 61 -7.43 11.01 -13.29
C CYS A 61 -5.97 10.67 -13.51
N ILE A 62 -5.45 9.81 -12.65
CA ILE A 62 -4.17 9.15 -12.81
C ILE A 62 -4.33 7.67 -12.48
N ARG A 63 -3.53 6.84 -13.13
CA ARG A 63 -3.41 5.43 -12.78
C ARG A 63 -2.19 5.24 -11.89
N PHE A 64 -2.37 4.49 -10.83
CA PHE A 64 -1.31 4.05 -9.94
C PHE A 64 -1.51 2.56 -9.66
N GLU A 65 -0.75 1.72 -10.36
CA GLU A 65 -0.90 0.26 -10.31
C GLU A 65 -2.34 -0.19 -10.62
N ALA A 66 -2.91 -1.06 -9.77
CA ALA A 66 -4.29 -1.50 -9.81
C ALA A 66 -5.29 -0.42 -9.37
N CYS A 67 -4.82 0.73 -8.89
CA CYS A 67 -5.68 1.83 -8.45
C CYS A 67 -5.77 2.94 -9.51
N VAL A 68 -6.91 3.61 -9.56
CA VAL A 68 -7.09 4.86 -10.30
C VAL A 68 -7.51 5.91 -9.30
N VAL A 69 -6.76 7.00 -9.24
CA VAL A 69 -7.16 8.20 -8.50
C VAL A 69 -7.82 9.13 -9.49
N MET A 70 -9.02 9.62 -9.21
CA MET A 70 -9.78 10.45 -10.14
C MET A 70 -10.66 11.45 -9.41
N SER A 71 -11.11 12.48 -10.12
CA SER A 71 -12.06 13.42 -9.55
C SER A 71 -13.41 12.76 -9.30
N LEU A 72 -14.15 13.26 -8.30
CA LEU A 72 -15.49 12.75 -8.00
C LEU A 72 -16.44 12.83 -9.20
N GLN A 73 -16.33 13.89 -10.00
CA GLN A 73 -17.14 14.08 -11.21
C GLN A 73 -16.87 12.97 -12.24
N ARG A 74 -15.59 12.63 -12.45
CA ARG A 74 -15.20 11.58 -13.38
C ARG A 74 -15.67 10.21 -12.90
N TRP A 75 -15.51 9.93 -11.61
CA TRP A 75 -16.06 8.73 -10.98
C TRP A 75 -17.56 8.61 -11.23
N GLN A 76 -18.34 9.68 -11.00
CA GLN A 76 -19.80 9.65 -11.20
C GLN A 76 -20.20 9.29 -12.63
N ARG A 77 -19.45 9.78 -13.62
CA ARG A 77 -19.67 9.50 -15.05
C ARG A 77 -19.29 8.07 -15.43
N GLU A 78 -18.21 7.52 -14.87
CA GLU A 78 -17.60 6.26 -15.32
C GLU A 78 -17.92 5.05 -14.40
N GLN A 79 -18.57 5.27 -13.26
CA GLN A 79 -18.81 4.24 -12.24
C GLN A 79 -19.48 2.97 -12.75
N ALA A 80 -20.36 3.06 -13.75
CA ALA A 80 -21.10 1.90 -14.26
C ALA A 80 -20.16 0.91 -14.94
N GLU A 81 -19.24 1.42 -15.76
CA GLU A 81 -18.27 0.60 -16.49
C GLU A 81 -17.16 0.11 -15.55
N LEU A 82 -16.66 0.98 -14.69
CA LEU A 82 -15.65 0.63 -13.68
C LEU A 82 -16.13 -0.51 -12.77
N ARG A 83 -17.41 -0.50 -12.38
CA ARG A 83 -18.02 -1.57 -11.59
C ARG A 83 -18.22 -2.87 -12.37
N ARG A 84 -18.53 -2.79 -13.67
CA ARG A 84 -18.61 -3.97 -14.54
C ARG A 84 -17.25 -4.64 -14.65
N GLN A 85 -16.21 -3.86 -14.96
CA GLN A 85 -14.85 -4.36 -15.09
C GLN A 85 -14.32 -4.96 -13.78
N ALA A 86 -14.59 -4.31 -12.64
CA ALA A 86 -14.15 -4.83 -11.34
C ALA A 86 -14.79 -6.17 -10.96
N ARG A 87 -16.01 -6.47 -11.42
CA ARG A 87 -16.62 -7.80 -11.18
C ARG A 87 -15.86 -8.90 -11.92
N ILE A 88 -15.45 -8.64 -13.15
CA ILE A 88 -14.65 -9.57 -13.96
C ILE A 88 -13.28 -9.76 -13.30
N ASN A 89 -12.60 -8.66 -13.00
CA ASN A 89 -11.26 -8.70 -12.40
C ASN A 89 -11.25 -9.36 -11.01
N ARG A 90 -12.31 -9.18 -10.21
CA ARG A 90 -12.41 -9.81 -8.89
C ARG A 90 -12.47 -11.32 -8.99
N HIS A 91 -13.18 -11.86 -9.98
CA HIS A 91 -13.23 -13.29 -10.21
C HIS A 91 -11.84 -13.85 -10.53
N GLU A 92 -11.16 -13.27 -11.52
CA GLU A 92 -9.81 -13.70 -11.92
C GLU A 92 -8.81 -13.58 -10.78
N TYR A 93 -8.89 -12.51 -9.99
CA TYR A 93 -8.04 -12.33 -8.82
C TYR A 93 -8.32 -13.38 -7.73
N GLN A 94 -9.59 -13.65 -7.43
CA GLN A 94 -9.99 -14.67 -6.46
C GLN A 94 -9.52 -16.07 -6.89
N GLU A 95 -9.62 -16.40 -8.18
CA GLU A 95 -9.15 -17.67 -8.72
C GLU A 95 -7.63 -17.81 -8.59
N ARG A 96 -6.86 -16.79 -8.96
CA ARG A 96 -5.39 -16.78 -8.80
C ARG A 96 -4.98 -16.91 -7.33
N VAL A 97 -5.66 -16.21 -6.42
CA VAL A 97 -5.40 -16.30 -4.98
C VAL A 97 -5.76 -17.68 -4.44
N ALA A 98 -6.90 -18.25 -4.85
CA ALA A 98 -7.32 -19.59 -4.44
C ALA A 98 -6.34 -20.66 -4.93
N GLU A 99 -5.86 -20.55 -6.18
CA GLU A 99 -4.85 -21.45 -6.73
C GLU A 99 -3.50 -21.33 -6.01
N ALA A 100 -3.02 -20.10 -5.76
CA ALA A 100 -1.80 -19.87 -5.01
C ALA A 100 -1.90 -20.41 -3.57
N PHE A 101 -3.05 -20.22 -2.92
CA PHE A 101 -3.34 -20.74 -1.60
C PHE A 101 -3.40 -22.27 -1.59
N ALA A 102 -4.03 -22.89 -2.59
CA ALA A 102 -4.05 -24.35 -2.75
C ALA A 102 -2.63 -24.90 -2.93
N ARG A 103 -1.81 -24.30 -3.80
CA ARG A 103 -0.40 -24.66 -4.00
C ARG A 103 0.41 -24.54 -2.70
N PHE A 104 0.19 -23.47 -1.94
CA PHE A 104 0.85 -23.25 -0.65
C PHE A 104 0.45 -24.31 0.40
N ASN A 105 -0.85 -24.61 0.53
CA ASN A 105 -1.34 -25.63 1.46
C ASN A 105 -0.83 -27.03 1.12
N THR A 106 -0.75 -27.39 -0.17
CA THR A 106 -0.18 -28.68 -0.62
C THR A 106 1.30 -28.80 -0.24
N ARG A 107 2.10 -27.74 -0.41
CA ARG A 107 3.51 -27.72 0.03
C ARG A 107 3.65 -27.84 1.55
N ARG A 108 2.79 -27.16 2.31
CA ARG A 108 2.81 -27.19 3.78
C ARG A 108 2.39 -28.54 4.35
N GLY A 109 1.44 -29.23 3.71
CA GLY A 109 1.03 -30.60 4.06
C GLY A 109 2.15 -31.62 3.89
N HIS A 110 3.03 -31.45 2.90
CA HIS A 110 4.24 -32.27 2.73
C HIS A 110 5.34 -31.94 3.76
N GLN A 111 5.43 -30.69 4.21
CA GLN A 111 6.47 -30.24 5.15
C GLN A 111 6.12 -30.50 6.63
N GLN A 112 4.84 -30.72 6.97
CA GLN A 112 4.38 -31.02 8.33
C GLN A 112 4.61 -32.47 8.79
N GLN A 113 5.06 -33.38 7.93
CA GLN A 113 5.46 -34.74 8.36
C GLN A 113 6.89 -34.80 8.94
N THR A 114 7.66 -33.70 8.90
CA THR A 114 9.04 -33.66 9.42
C THR A 114 9.31 -32.40 10.24
N GLY A 115 8.79 -32.30 11.48
CA GLY A 115 9.27 -31.28 12.42
C GLY A 115 8.39 -31.01 13.63
N GLN A 116 8.88 -31.43 14.80
CA GLN A 116 8.34 -31.15 16.15
C GLN A 116 8.77 -29.75 16.70
N PRO A 117 8.27 -29.29 17.87
CA PRO A 117 7.73 -27.92 18.05
C PRO A 117 8.65 -26.81 18.58
N GLN A 118 8.18 -25.58 18.27
CA GLN A 118 8.48 -24.23 18.74
C GLN A 118 9.20 -24.01 20.09
N GLN A 119 10.31 -23.27 20.04
CA GLN A 119 10.91 -22.57 21.17
C GLN A 119 10.52 -21.08 21.19
N LYS A 120 10.08 -20.62 22.35
CA LYS A 120 9.90 -19.22 22.74
C LYS A 120 11.26 -18.49 22.73
N HIS A 121 11.59 -17.76 21.68
CA HIS A 121 12.70 -16.79 21.69
C HIS A 121 12.16 -15.36 21.59
N SER A 122 12.73 -14.50 22.43
CA SER A 122 12.25 -13.18 22.89
C SER A 122 11.64 -12.24 21.84
N SER A 123 10.61 -11.50 22.24
CA SER A 123 9.99 -10.40 21.45
C SER A 123 11.01 -9.35 20.98
N LEU A 124 12.09 -9.14 21.75
CA LEU A 124 13.22 -8.25 21.41
C LEU A 124 13.98 -8.72 20.16
N SER A 125 14.12 -10.04 19.96
CA SER A 125 14.74 -10.59 18.75
C SER A 125 13.90 -10.30 17.51
N ARG A 126 12.57 -10.37 17.65
CA ARG A 126 11.64 -10.12 16.56
C ARG A 126 11.63 -8.65 16.11
N ASP A 127 11.78 -7.73 17.05
CA ASP A 127 11.81 -6.30 16.72
C ASP A 127 13.08 -5.91 15.97
N LYS A 128 14.23 -6.44 16.41
CA LYS A 128 15.50 -6.29 15.69
C LYS A 128 15.45 -6.87 14.28
N GLN A 129 14.77 -8.01 14.10
CA GLN A 129 14.53 -8.61 12.79
C GLN A 129 13.65 -7.74 11.90
N HIS A 130 12.56 -7.15 12.43
CA HIS A 130 11.70 -6.24 11.66
C HIS A 130 12.44 -4.97 11.23
N ARG A 131 13.31 -4.41 12.09
CA ARG A 131 14.15 -3.24 11.76
C ARG A 131 15.16 -3.58 10.66
N ALA A 132 15.84 -4.71 10.78
CA ALA A 132 16.77 -5.19 9.76
C ALA A 132 16.08 -5.45 8.41
N LEU A 133 14.87 -6.01 8.42
CA LEU A 133 14.05 -6.24 7.23
C LEU A 133 13.68 -4.94 6.50
N LEU A 134 13.42 -3.86 7.24
CA LEU A 134 13.15 -2.54 6.68
C LEU A 134 14.42 -1.71 6.40
N GLY A 135 15.61 -2.21 6.70
CA GLY A 135 16.86 -1.45 6.57
C GLY A 135 16.94 -0.25 7.54
N LEU A 136 16.26 -0.36 8.69
CA LEU A 136 16.24 0.62 9.75
C LEU A 136 17.34 0.35 10.79
N PRO A 137 17.80 1.38 11.54
CA PRO A 137 18.70 1.18 12.66
C PRO A 137 18.16 0.13 13.63
N VAL A 138 18.98 -0.86 13.98
CA VAL A 138 18.59 -1.98 14.85
C VAL A 138 18.38 -1.49 16.29
N GLU A 139 19.11 -0.45 16.69
CA GLU A 139 19.08 0.18 18.01
C GLU A 139 18.71 1.67 17.88
N GLY A 140 18.13 2.23 18.93
CA GLY A 140 17.72 3.64 19.00
C GLY A 140 16.21 3.88 18.83
N GLU A 141 15.80 5.12 19.04
CA GLU A 141 14.42 5.55 18.83
C GLU A 141 14.09 5.60 17.34
N LEU A 142 12.95 5.03 16.97
CA LEU A 142 12.46 5.02 15.60
C LEU A 142 11.26 5.94 15.49
N ALA A 143 11.38 6.96 14.66
CA ALA A 143 10.23 7.78 14.32
C ALA A 143 9.28 6.99 13.39
N ILE A 144 7.97 7.14 13.61
CA ILE A 144 6.93 6.53 12.76
C ILE A 144 7.15 6.88 11.27
N THR A 145 7.59 8.11 11.01
CA THR A 145 7.93 8.61 9.66
C THR A 145 9.08 7.84 9.01
N GLN A 146 10.09 7.41 9.77
CA GLN A 146 11.20 6.60 9.27
C GLN A 146 10.75 5.18 8.93
N ILE A 147 9.90 4.57 9.77
CA ILE A 147 9.32 3.24 9.51
C ILE A 147 8.49 3.28 8.21
N LYS A 148 7.64 4.30 8.04
CA LYS A 148 6.84 4.50 6.83
C LYS A 148 7.70 4.73 5.60
N LEU A 149 8.72 5.59 5.66
CA LEU A 149 9.61 5.87 4.53
C LEU A 149 10.39 4.62 4.09
N ALA A 150 10.92 3.85 5.04
CA ALA A 150 11.62 2.61 4.76
C ALA A 150 10.70 1.56 4.11
N TYR A 151 9.48 1.42 4.64
CA TYR A 151 8.46 0.56 4.05
C TYR A 151 8.11 0.99 2.61
N ARG A 152 7.83 2.28 2.36
CA ARG A 152 7.49 2.80 1.02
C ARG A 152 8.57 2.42 -0.01
N ARG A 153 9.85 2.62 0.32
CA ARG A 153 10.98 2.29 -0.54
C ARG A 153 11.09 0.80 -0.86
N LEU A 154 10.81 -0.07 0.11
CA LEU A 154 10.91 -1.52 -0.08
C LEU A 154 9.68 -2.11 -0.75
N ALA A 155 8.49 -1.59 -0.47
CA ALA A 155 7.24 -1.98 -1.10
C ALA A 155 7.27 -1.73 -2.62
N GLN A 156 7.79 -0.56 -3.02
CA GLN A 156 7.99 -0.23 -4.44
C GLN A 156 8.94 -1.21 -5.15
N LYS A 157 9.97 -1.74 -4.45
CA LYS A 157 10.94 -2.70 -5.01
C LYS A 157 10.48 -4.15 -4.96
N ALA A 158 9.63 -4.49 -3.99
CA ALA A 158 9.08 -5.83 -3.81
C ALA A 158 7.82 -6.06 -4.66
N HIS A 159 7.38 -5.07 -5.43
CA HIS A 159 6.22 -5.18 -6.29
C HIS A 159 6.45 -6.21 -7.41
N PRO A 160 5.51 -7.16 -7.63
CA PRO A 160 5.68 -8.25 -8.60
C PRO A 160 5.83 -7.76 -10.05
N ASP A 161 5.31 -6.57 -10.38
CA ASP A 161 5.39 -6.02 -11.73
C ASP A 161 6.77 -5.42 -12.07
N VAL A 162 7.66 -5.24 -11.08
CA VAL A 162 9.09 -4.90 -11.30
C VAL A 162 10.02 -6.10 -11.03
N GLY A 163 9.47 -7.31 -10.91
CA GLY A 163 10.23 -8.53 -10.62
C GLY A 163 10.39 -8.84 -9.13
N GLY A 164 9.61 -8.19 -8.26
CA GLY A 164 9.60 -8.44 -6.82
C GLY A 164 8.87 -9.73 -6.44
N SER A 165 9.29 -10.35 -5.32
CA SER A 165 8.62 -11.55 -4.80
C SER A 165 7.43 -11.17 -3.91
N GLN A 166 6.26 -11.77 -4.15
CA GLN A 166 5.10 -11.63 -3.28
C GLN A 166 5.41 -12.02 -1.83
N GLN A 167 6.30 -13.01 -1.62
CA GLN A 167 6.78 -13.38 -0.29
C GLN A 167 7.54 -12.21 0.36
N ARG A 168 8.36 -11.50 -0.42
CA ARG A 168 9.11 -10.34 0.07
C ARG A 168 8.19 -9.19 0.45
N PHE A 169 7.10 -9.00 -0.28
CA PHE A 169 6.07 -7.99 0.03
C PHE A 169 5.34 -8.29 1.35
N VAL A 170 5.03 -9.57 1.61
CA VAL A 170 4.44 -10.01 2.88
C VAL A 170 5.41 -9.76 4.04
N GLU A 171 6.68 -10.17 3.91
CA GLU A 171 7.72 -10.01 4.94
C GLU A 171 7.93 -8.55 5.37
N ILE A 172 7.99 -7.61 4.41
CA ILE A 172 8.17 -6.18 4.73
C ILE A 172 6.90 -5.54 5.31
N THR A 173 5.72 -6.06 4.98
CA THR A 173 4.44 -5.58 5.52
C THR A 173 4.28 -6.02 6.98
N GLU A 174 4.57 -7.28 7.29
CA GLU A 174 4.59 -7.80 8.66
C GLU A 174 5.59 -7.02 9.55
N ALA A 175 6.78 -6.71 9.00
CA ALA A 175 7.78 -5.93 9.70
C ALA A 175 7.31 -4.50 10.04
N ARG A 176 6.64 -3.82 9.08
CA ARG A 176 6.04 -2.50 9.30
C ARG A 176 4.99 -2.54 10.41
N ASP A 177 4.05 -3.46 10.31
CA ASP A 177 2.91 -3.53 11.23
C ASP A 177 3.37 -3.85 12.66
N GLY A 178 4.36 -4.75 12.80
CA GLY A 178 4.98 -5.06 14.07
C GLY A 178 5.67 -3.87 14.74
N LEU A 179 6.32 -3.01 13.97
CA LEU A 179 7.00 -1.80 14.48
C LEU A 179 6.01 -0.67 14.79
N LEU A 180 4.98 -0.47 13.96
CA LEU A 180 3.93 0.53 14.22
C LEU A 180 3.08 0.19 15.45
N ALA A 181 2.81 -1.09 15.70
CA ALA A 181 2.09 -1.54 16.88
C ALA A 181 2.90 -1.31 18.19
N GLN A 182 4.22 -1.19 18.10
CA GLN A 182 5.09 -0.92 19.24
C GLN A 182 5.31 0.58 19.46
N ALA A 183 5.45 1.36 18.38
CA ALA A 183 5.57 2.82 18.47
C ALA A 183 4.30 3.54 18.97
N ARG A 184 3.17 2.82 19.09
CA ARG A 184 1.89 3.31 19.64
C ARG A 184 1.71 3.01 21.14
N ARG A 185 2.67 2.34 21.78
CA ARG A 185 2.68 2.06 23.23
C ARG A 185 3.58 3.03 23.96
#